data_AF-A0A453I430-F1
#
_entry.id   AF-A0A453I430-F1
#
_cell.length_a   1.000
_cell.length_b   1.000
_cell.length_c   1.000
_cell.angle_alpha   90.00
_cell.angle_beta   90.00
_cell.angle_gamma   90.00
#
_symmetry.space_group_name_H-M   'P 1'
#
loop_
_entity.id
_entity.type
_entity.pdbx_description
1 polymer ?
#
loop_
_entity_poly.entity_id
_entity_poly.type
_entity_poly.pdbx_seq_one_letter_code
_entity_poly.pdbx_strand_id
1 'polypeptide(L)' 'SQVNGENMKAGYTIGELEQWCLCTLGYLKSFSRQYATEIWSHIGMLDEEVFVGSIHPLIRKAAFSGLCRQMNQ' A
#
# COMPACT_ATOMS: atom_id res chain seq x y z
N SER A 1 1.26 34.78 32.85
CA SER A 1 0.28 34.26 31.89
C SER A 1 0.91 34.21 30.51
N GLN A 2 1.42 33.05 30.09
CA GLN A 2 1.82 32.82 28.70
C GLN A 2 0.79 31.89 28.09
N VAL A 3 0.14 32.38 27.04
CA VAL A 3 -0.94 31.72 26.32
C VAL A 3 -0.35 30.60 25.46
N ASN A 4 -0.97 29.45 25.62
CA ASN A 4 -0.65 28.16 25.04
C ASN A 4 -0.46 28.23 23.52
N GLY A 5 0.61 27.59 23.04
CA GLY A 5 0.99 27.53 21.63
C GLY A 5 -0.18 27.17 20.73
N GLU A 6 -0.37 28.01 19.73
CA GLU A 6 -1.41 27.94 18.73
C GLU A 6 -1.34 26.64 17.92
N ASN A 7 -2.39 25.83 18.03
CA ASN A 7 -3.02 25.05 16.96
C ASN A 7 -2.09 24.44 15.88
N MET A 8 -1.29 23.43 16.25
CA MET A 8 -0.80 22.46 15.24
C MET A 8 -1.96 21.54 14.85
N LYS A 9 -2.55 21.85 13.70
CA LYS A 9 -3.61 21.11 12.99
C LYS A 9 -3.51 19.58 13.15
N ALA A 10 -4.58 19.01 13.71
CA ALA A 10 -5.04 17.63 13.59
C ALA A 10 -3.98 16.51 13.76
N GLY A 11 -3.59 16.24 15.01
CA GLY A 11 -2.81 15.06 15.38
C GLY A 11 -3.66 13.78 15.35
N TYR A 12 -3.82 13.20 14.17
CA TYR A 12 -4.10 11.79 13.86
C TYR A 12 -5.13 11.06 14.76
N THR A 13 -6.41 11.11 14.39
CA THR A 13 -7.46 10.23 14.94
C THR A 13 -7.76 9.08 13.97
N ILE A 14 -6.72 8.39 13.47
CA ILE A 14 -6.94 7.20 12.65
C ILE A 14 -7.19 6.02 13.59
N GLY A 15 -8.31 5.33 13.38
CA GLY A 15 -8.65 4.13 14.16
C GLY A 15 -7.65 3.00 13.91
N GLU A 16 -7.51 2.08 14.87
CA GLU A 16 -6.53 0.99 14.81
C GLU A 16 -6.62 0.16 13.52
N LEU A 17 -7.85 -0.13 13.06
CA LEU A 17 -8.08 -0.89 11.83
C LEU A 17 -7.55 -0.16 10.59
N GLU A 18 -7.78 1.15 10.51
CA GLU A 18 -7.33 1.95 9.38
C GLU A 18 -5.82 2.11 9.40
N GLN A 19 -5.23 2.33 10.58
CA GLN A 19 -3.78 2.36 10.75
C GLN A 19 -3.14 1.02 10.39
N TRP A 20 -3.73 -0.10 10.80
CA TRP A 20 -3.27 -1.44 10.43
C TRP A 20 -3.33 -1.66 8.92
N CYS A 21 -4.41 -1.20 8.27
CA CYS A 21 -4.56 -1.26 6.82
C CYS A 21 -3.46 -0.44 6.11
N LEU A 22 -3.23 0.80 6.54
CA LEU A 22 -2.20 1.67 5.98
C LEU A 22 -0.80 1.08 6.14
N CYS A 23 -0.45 0.57 7.32
CA CYS A 23 0.82 -0.09 7.58
C CYS A 23 1.00 -1.32 6.68
N THR A 24 -0.03 -2.14 6.55
CA THR A 24 0.01 -3.37 5.72
C THR A 24 0.18 -3.04 4.23
N LEU A 25 -0.60 -2.09 3.70
CA LEU A 25 -0.49 -1.67 2.31
C LEU A 25 0.84 -0.98 2.01
N GLY A 26 1.34 -0.19 2.97
CA GLY A 26 2.66 0.45 2.88
C GLY A 26 3.79 -0.58 2.80
N TYR A 27 3.73 -1.61 3.64
CA TYR A 27 4.68 -2.72 3.61
C TYR A 27 4.62 -3.50 2.29
N LEU A 28 3.42 -3.85 1.82
CA LEU A 28 3.27 -4.57 0.56
C LEU A 28 3.87 -3.79 -0.62
N LYS A 29 3.64 -2.47 -0.66
CA LYS A 29 4.24 -1.60 -1.68
C LYS A 29 5.76 -1.57 -1.59
N SER A 30 6.34 -1.44 -0.38
CA SER A 30 7.80 -1.39 -0.22
C SER A 30 8.45 -2.73 -0.56
N PHE A 31 7.88 -3.85 -0.13
CA PHE A 31 8.28 -5.20 -0.48
C PHE A 31 8.28 -5.41 -2.00
N SER A 32 7.17 -5.05 -2.65
CA SER A 32 7.03 -5.21 -4.10
C SER A 32 8.07 -4.39 -4.87
N ARG A 33 8.44 -3.21 -4.37
CA ARG A 33 9.51 -2.39 -4.95
C ARG A 33 10.89 -2.98 -4.70
N GLN A 34 11.14 -3.51 -3.50
CA GLN A 34 12.44 -4.06 -3.10
C GLN A 34 12.83 -5.27 -3.95
N TYR A 35 11.86 -6.13 -4.25
CA TYR A 35 12.07 -7.37 -5.02
C TYR A 35 11.48 -7.27 -6.43
N ALA A 36 11.42 -6.06 -7.00
CA ALA A 36 10.74 -5.86 -8.27
C ALA A 36 11.31 -6.74 -9.39
N THR A 37 12.63 -6.86 -9.47
CA THR A 37 13.32 -7.67 -10.50
C THR A 37 12.89 -9.14 -10.44
N GLU A 38 12.88 -9.72 -9.24
CA GLU A 38 12.50 -11.11 -8.99
C GLU A 38 10.99 -11.32 -9.15
N ILE A 39 10.16 -10.36 -8.71
CA ILE A 39 8.71 -10.44 -8.89
C ILE A 39 8.35 -10.38 -10.38
N TRP A 40 9.03 -9.53 -11.15
CA TRP A 40 8.78 -9.41 -12.60
C TRP A 40 9.02 -10.71 -13.36
N SER A 41 10.01 -11.53 -12.96
CA SER A 41 10.21 -12.85 -13.60
C SER A 41 9.06 -13.84 -13.34
N HIS A 42 8.21 -13.56 -12.35
CA HIS A 42 7.07 -14.41 -11.97
C HIS A 42 5.71 -13.75 -12.19
N ILE A 43 5.66 -12.56 -12.82
CA ILE A 43 4.42 -11.77 -12.88
C ILE A 43 3.26 -12.48 -13.58
N GLY A 44 3.53 -13.32 -14.58
CA GLY A 44 2.49 -14.09 -15.28
C GLY A 44 1.78 -15.09 -14.36
N MET A 45 2.57 -15.90 -13.64
CA MET A 45 2.06 -16.82 -12.62
C MET A 45 1.31 -16.05 -11.51
N LEU A 46 1.86 -14.93 -11.06
CA LEU A 46 1.22 -14.10 -10.04
C LEU A 46 -0.10 -13.50 -10.54
N ASP A 47 -0.22 -13.11 -11.80
CA ASP A 47 -1.46 -12.60 -12.37
C ASP A 47 -2.56 -13.67 -12.41
N GLU A 48 -2.19 -14.92 -12.72
CA GLU A 48 -3.11 -16.06 -12.83
C GLU A 48 -3.52 -16.62 -11.47
N GLU A 49 -2.60 -16.65 -10.50
CA GLU A 49 -2.82 -17.33 -9.22
C GLU A 49 -3.09 -16.38 -8.04
N VAL A 50 -2.47 -15.19 -8.04
CA VAL A 50 -2.50 -14.26 -6.88
C VAL A 50 -3.36 -13.04 -7.17
N PHE A 51 -3.15 -12.35 -8.29
CA PHE A 51 -3.87 -11.15 -8.67
C PHE A 51 -5.15 -11.44 -9.45
N VAL A 52 -5.78 -12.60 -9.25
CA VAL A 52 -7.02 -13.03 -9.92
C VAL A 52 -8.27 -12.82 -9.04
N GLY A 53 -9.44 -12.72 -9.68
CA GLY A 53 -10.74 -12.84 -9.01
C GLY A 53 -11.03 -11.80 -7.94
N SER A 54 -11.24 -12.26 -6.69
CA SER A 54 -11.74 -11.49 -5.55
C SER A 54 -10.66 -10.73 -4.76
N ILE A 55 -9.44 -10.60 -5.29
CA ILE A 55 -8.39 -9.83 -4.59
C ILE A 55 -8.86 -8.39 -4.35
N HIS A 56 -8.64 -7.90 -3.14
CA HIS A 56 -9.07 -6.55 -2.78
C HIS A 56 -8.33 -5.50 -3.64
N PRO A 57 -9.04 -4.52 -4.25
CA PRO A 57 -8.43 -3.56 -5.17
C PRO A 57 -7.24 -2.79 -4.58
N LEU A 58 -7.27 -2.49 -3.27
CA LEU A 58 -6.17 -1.80 -2.58
C LEU A 58 -4.89 -2.64 -2.51
N ILE A 59 -5.00 -3.97 -2.35
CA ILE A 59 -3.85 -4.88 -2.33
C ILE A 59 -3.19 -4.91 -3.70
N ARG A 60 -4.00 -5.10 -4.76
CA ARG A 60 -3.51 -5.07 -6.15
C ARG A 60 -2.86 -3.72 -6.47
N LYS A 61 -3.48 -2.61 -6.06
CA LYS A 61 -2.94 -1.25 -6.25
C LYS A 61 -1.62 -1.04 -5.52
N ALA A 62 -1.49 -1.48 -4.26
CA ALA A 62 -0.27 -1.33 -3.48
C ALA A 62 0.90 -2.11 -4.11
N ALA A 63 0.66 -3.38 -4.48
CA ALA A 63 1.66 -4.20 -5.15
C ALA A 63 2.10 -3.61 -6.50
N PHE A 64 1.14 -3.25 -7.36
CA PHE A 64 1.45 -2.74 -8.71
C PHE A 64 2.12 -1.37 -8.66
N SER A 65 1.74 -0.53 -7.70
CA SER A 65 2.44 0.74 -7.45
C SER A 65 3.90 0.52 -7.02
N GLY A 66 4.20 -0.54 -6.27
CA GLY A 66 5.57 -0.91 -5.92
C GLY A 66 6.37 -1.46 -7.11
N LEU A 67 5.71 -2.20 -8.00
CA LEU A 67 6.29 -2.77 -9.21
C LEU A 67 6.44 -1.76 -10.37
N CYS A 68 5.98 -0.51 -10.18
CA CYS A 68 5.86 0.50 -11.24
C CYS A 68 5.04 0.01 -12.45
N ARG A 69 4.07 -0.87 -12.22
CA ARG A 69 3.18 -1.40 -13.26
C ARG A 69 1.98 -0.48 -13.44
N GLN A 70 1.68 -0.12 -14.70
CA GLN A 70 0.44 0.61 -15.00
C GLN A 70 -0.77 -0.28 -14.70
N MET A 71 -1.69 0.22 -13.89
CA MET A 71 -3.00 -0.40 -13.74
C MET A 71 -3.86 0.07 -14.92
N ASN A 72 -4.27 -0.84 -15.80
CA ASN A 72 -5.33 -0.53 -16.75
C ASN A 72 -6.60 -0.26 -15.93
N GLN A 73 -7.16 0.94 -16.09
CA GLN A 73 -8.38 1.38 -15.39
C GLN A 73 -9.58 0.52 -15.78
#